data_AF-A0A453H9W1-F1
#
_entry.id   AF-A0A453H9W1-F1
#
_cell.length_a   1.000
_cell.length_b   1.000
_cell.length_c   1.000
_cell.angle_alpha   90.00
_cell.angle_beta   90.00
_cell.angle_gamma   90.00
#
_symmetry.space_group_name_H-M   'P 1'
#
loop_
_entity.id
_entity.type
_entity.pdbx_description
1 polymer ?
#
loop_
_entity_poly.entity_id
_entity_poly.type
_entity_poly.pdbx_seq_one_letter_code
_entity_poly.pdbx_strand_id
1 'polypeptide(L)'
;HGATRHPLSRRRSSLAPFAGRPGGSGAAAPAQTARVLQLRVRAEIEEVGWGQLVSATGDDGVSCLTFRVMDEQRRHHLLEITLPMNYPACPPSIAADVPYLPKLQWSESSRLKDVLCQFQEHLKVLQDYWSTMDGIDKALWVVDPTKPTYAMSHHRIALGDDCYILLHVDTHKPNSLPE
;
A
#
# COMPACT_ATOMS: atom_id res chain seq x y z
N HIS A 1 63.71 -28.91 -14.78
CA HIS A 1 64.88 -28.15 -15.29
C HIS A 1 65.38 -28.83 -16.55
N GLY A 2 65.40 -28.29 -17.77
CA GLY A 2 64.95 -27.02 -18.34
C GLY A 2 65.10 -27.11 -19.88
N ALA A 3 64.22 -26.38 -20.57
CA ALA A 3 64.30 -25.72 -21.91
C ALA A 3 65.41 -26.16 -22.92
N THR A 4 65.22 -26.21 -24.26
CA THR A 4 64.68 -25.15 -25.16
C THR A 4 64.62 -25.61 -26.65
N ARG A 5 63.48 -25.38 -27.35
CA ARG A 5 63.21 -24.85 -28.74
C ARG A 5 64.00 -25.36 -29.99
N HIS A 6 63.36 -26.02 -30.98
CA HIS A 6 62.68 -25.56 -32.26
C HIS A 6 63.61 -25.49 -33.52
N PRO A 7 63.14 -25.34 -34.81
CA PRO A 7 61.79 -25.37 -35.42
C PRO A 7 61.67 -26.01 -36.86
N LEU A 8 60.49 -25.81 -37.50
CA LEU A 8 60.17 -25.67 -38.95
C LEU A 8 59.66 -26.88 -39.75
N SER A 9 58.38 -26.84 -40.16
CA SER A 9 57.99 -26.85 -41.58
C SER A 9 56.52 -26.44 -41.80
N ARG A 10 56.30 -25.65 -42.86
CA ARG A 10 55.06 -25.00 -43.31
C ARG A 10 54.06 -25.99 -43.94
N ARG A 11 52.76 -25.66 -43.89
CA ARG A 11 51.91 -25.58 -45.09
C ARG A 11 50.71 -24.62 -44.89
N ARG A 12 50.50 -23.79 -45.91
CA ARG A 12 49.36 -22.91 -46.25
C ARG A 12 48.07 -23.77 -46.37
N SER A 13 46.81 -23.33 -46.36
CA SER A 13 46.09 -22.05 -46.53
C SER A 13 44.59 -22.36 -46.46
N SER A 14 43.73 -21.48 -45.92
CA SER A 14 42.40 -21.17 -46.52
C SER A 14 41.77 -19.94 -45.85
N LEU A 15 41.25 -19.03 -46.68
CA LEU A 15 40.42 -17.86 -46.35
C LEU A 15 39.06 -18.31 -45.76
N ALA A 16 38.62 -17.77 -44.59
CA ALA A 16 37.72 -16.63 -44.36
C ALA A 16 36.24 -17.07 -44.09
N PRO A 17 35.32 -16.17 -43.68
CA PRO A 17 34.88 -15.98 -42.28
C PRO A 17 33.40 -16.33 -42.07
N PHE A 18 32.95 -16.60 -40.83
CA PHE A 18 31.53 -16.43 -40.51
C PHE A 18 31.31 -15.89 -39.10
N ALA A 19 30.57 -14.78 -39.08
CA ALA A 19 30.14 -14.04 -37.92
C ALA A 19 29.17 -14.87 -37.05
N GLY A 20 29.33 -14.78 -35.74
CA GLY A 20 28.37 -15.20 -34.74
C GLY A 20 28.53 -14.32 -33.51
N ARG A 21 27.59 -13.39 -33.33
CA ARG A 21 27.54 -12.30 -32.36
C ARG A 21 27.84 -12.71 -30.90
N PRO A 22 28.38 -11.80 -30.07
CA PRO A 22 28.17 -11.84 -28.63
C PRO A 22 26.75 -11.31 -28.35
N GLY A 23 25.86 -12.17 -27.88
CA GLY A 23 24.49 -11.80 -27.53
C GLY A 23 24.20 -12.11 -26.07
N GLY A 24 24.82 -11.34 -25.17
CA GLY A 24 24.39 -11.31 -23.77
C GLY A 24 22.95 -10.82 -23.71
N SER A 25 22.05 -11.63 -23.17
CA SER A 25 20.71 -11.20 -22.80
C SER A 25 20.24 -12.05 -21.62
N GLY A 26 20.06 -11.41 -20.47
CA GLY A 26 19.62 -12.07 -19.25
C GLY A 26 19.52 -11.16 -18.02
N ALA A 27 20.03 -9.93 -18.09
CA ALA A 27 20.07 -9.01 -16.95
C ALA A 27 19.31 -7.69 -17.16
N ALA A 28 18.37 -7.62 -18.11
CA ALA A 28 17.55 -6.42 -18.36
C ALA A 28 16.15 -6.48 -17.71
N ALA A 29 15.80 -7.57 -17.03
CA ALA A 29 14.43 -7.88 -16.60
C ALA A 29 13.85 -6.99 -15.47
N PRO A 30 14.59 -6.62 -14.41
CA PRO A 30 14.00 -5.93 -13.25
C PRO A 30 13.69 -4.45 -13.53
N ALA A 31 14.65 -3.72 -14.10
CA ALA A 31 14.55 -2.29 -14.32
C ALA A 31 13.47 -1.93 -15.37
N GLN A 32 13.32 -2.75 -16.42
CA GLN A 32 12.29 -2.56 -17.44
C GLN A 32 10.89 -2.79 -16.85
N THR A 33 10.73 -3.80 -15.99
CA THR A 33 9.47 -4.11 -15.30
C THR A 33 9.07 -2.97 -14.36
N ALA A 34 10.02 -2.48 -13.56
CA ALA A 34 9.80 -1.33 -12.67
C ALA A 34 9.34 -0.08 -13.43
N ARG A 35 9.93 0.20 -14.61
CA ARG A 35 9.53 1.34 -15.45
C ARG A 35 8.11 1.21 -15.98
N VAL A 36 7.69 0.02 -16.41
CA VAL A 36 6.31 -0.23 -16.88
C VAL A 36 5.32 -0.01 -15.75
N LEU A 37 5.62 -0.52 -14.56
CA LEU A 37 4.82 -0.31 -13.35
C LEU A 37 4.67 1.19 -13.03
N GLN A 38 5.78 1.93 -13.00
CA GLN A 38 5.76 3.38 -12.71
C GLN A 38 4.89 4.18 -13.69
N LEU A 39 4.97 3.88 -15.00
CA LEU A 39 4.16 4.56 -16.01
C LEU A 39 2.67 4.25 -15.84
N ARG A 40 2.32 2.99 -15.54
CA ARG A 40 0.95 2.60 -15.25
C ARG A 40 0.41 3.32 -14.02
N VAL A 41 1.16 3.30 -12.92
CA VAL A 41 0.77 3.92 -11.65
C VAL A 41 0.57 5.43 -11.83
N ARG A 42 1.45 6.10 -12.57
CA ARG A 42 1.30 7.52 -12.90
C ARG A 42 -0.02 7.80 -13.64
N ALA A 43 -0.36 7.01 -14.65
CA ALA A 43 -1.61 7.17 -15.39
C ALA A 43 -2.85 6.92 -14.50
N GLU A 44 -2.78 5.96 -13.57
CA GLU A 44 -3.86 5.71 -12.61
C GLU A 44 -3.98 6.84 -11.57
N ILE A 45 -2.88 7.47 -11.16
CA ILE A 45 -2.89 8.67 -10.31
C ILE A 45 -3.51 9.86 -11.06
N GLU A 46 -3.21 10.03 -12.35
CA GLU A 46 -3.84 11.08 -13.18
C GLU A 46 -5.36 10.90 -13.27
N GLU A 47 -5.83 9.65 -13.40
CA GLU A 47 -7.25 9.30 -13.41
C GLU A 47 -7.96 9.63 -12.09
N VAL A 48 -7.30 9.36 -10.95
CA VAL A 48 -7.81 9.68 -9.61
C VAL A 48 -7.73 11.17 -9.28
N GLY A 49 -6.68 11.83 -9.77
CA GLY A 49 -6.36 13.23 -9.51
C GLY A 49 -5.23 13.42 -8.49
N TRP A 50 -4.20 14.15 -8.90
CA TRP A 50 -3.02 14.49 -8.08
C TRP A 50 -3.34 15.23 -6.78
N GLY A 51 -4.45 15.98 -6.72
CA GLY A 51 -4.84 16.72 -5.51
C GLY A 51 -5.22 15.83 -4.32
N GLN A 52 -5.54 14.54 -4.56
CA GLN A 52 -5.82 13.57 -3.50
C GLN A 52 -4.55 12.85 -3.03
N LEU A 53 -3.46 12.88 -3.81
CA LEU A 53 -2.21 12.22 -3.46
C LEU A 53 -1.43 13.06 -2.45
N VAL A 54 -1.13 12.48 -1.29
CA VAL A 54 -0.36 13.11 -0.21
C VAL A 54 1.13 12.81 -0.36
N SER A 55 1.47 11.57 -0.65
CA SER A 55 2.86 11.13 -0.87
C SER A 55 2.91 9.95 -1.83
N ALA A 56 4.05 9.84 -2.52
CA ALA A 56 4.39 8.67 -3.33
C ALA A 56 5.87 8.38 -3.13
N THR A 57 6.17 7.18 -2.64
CA THR A 57 7.52 6.70 -2.39
C THR A 57 7.72 5.41 -3.16
N GLY A 58 8.90 5.20 -3.73
CA GLY A 58 9.21 3.97 -4.46
C GLY A 58 10.67 3.57 -4.25
N ASP A 59 10.86 2.33 -3.86
CA ASP A 59 12.13 1.69 -3.54
C ASP A 59 12.22 0.35 -4.27
N ASP A 60 13.23 0.17 -5.13
CA ASP A 60 13.67 -1.07 -5.82
C ASP A 60 12.60 -2.13 -6.19
N GLY A 61 11.34 -1.73 -6.39
CA GLY A 61 10.23 -2.60 -6.78
C GLY A 61 8.91 -2.49 -6.05
N VAL A 62 8.85 -1.81 -4.91
CA VAL A 62 7.59 -1.53 -4.22
C VAL A 62 7.30 -0.04 -4.35
N SER A 63 6.04 0.31 -4.56
CA SER A 63 5.61 1.71 -4.56
C SER A 63 4.53 1.90 -3.50
N CYS A 64 4.78 2.80 -2.56
CA CYS A 64 3.83 3.17 -1.52
C CYS A 64 3.22 4.53 -1.87
N LEU A 65 1.90 4.58 -1.94
CA LEU A 65 1.11 5.77 -2.25
C LEU A 65 0.20 6.07 -1.06
N THR A 66 0.16 7.32 -0.62
CA THR A 66 -0.80 7.76 0.39
C THR A 66 -1.80 8.72 -0.23
N PHE A 67 -3.07 8.37 -0.16
CA PHE A 67 -4.18 9.21 -0.63
C PHE A 67 -4.97 9.78 0.53
N ARG A 68 -5.40 11.03 0.40
CA ARG A 68 -6.36 11.67 1.30
C ARG A 68 -7.77 11.40 0.78
N VAL A 69 -8.56 10.70 1.58
CA VAL A 69 -9.96 10.39 1.29
C VAL A 69 -10.84 11.11 2.31
N MET A 70 -11.94 11.71 1.86
CA MET A 70 -12.86 12.44 2.73
C MET A 70 -14.16 11.64 2.87
N ASP A 71 -14.65 11.52 4.11
CA ASP A 71 -15.92 10.87 4.38
C ASP A 71 -17.11 11.85 4.34
N GLU A 72 -18.32 11.33 4.60
CA GLU A 72 -19.56 12.10 4.55
C GLU A 72 -19.66 13.17 5.65
N GLN A 73 -18.94 12.99 6.76
CA GLN A 73 -18.81 13.98 7.85
C GLN A 73 -17.65 14.96 7.64
N ARG A 74 -17.05 14.99 6.43
CA ARG A 74 -15.94 15.87 6.06
C ARG A 74 -14.66 15.60 6.85
N ARG A 75 -14.53 14.41 7.44
CA ARG A 75 -13.28 13.95 8.08
C ARG A 75 -12.34 13.45 7.00
N HIS A 76 -11.04 13.68 7.23
CA HIS A 76 -10.01 13.26 6.29
C HIS A 76 -9.29 12.03 6.82
N HIS A 77 -9.29 10.99 5.99
CA HIS A 77 -8.64 9.71 6.22
C HIS A 77 -7.44 9.59 5.29
N LEU A 78 -6.33 9.05 5.79
CA LEU A 78 -5.17 8.70 4.98
C LEU A 78 -5.26 7.22 4.63
N LEU A 79 -5.33 6.93 3.33
CA LEU A 79 -5.27 5.58 2.80
C LEU A 79 -3.89 5.35 2.21
N GLU A 80 -3.13 4.47 2.84
CA GLU A 80 -1.86 3.98 2.32
C GLU A 80 -2.12 2.77 1.42
N ILE A 81 -1.54 2.79 0.23
CA ILE A 81 -1.65 1.74 -0.78
C ILE A 81 -0.23 1.31 -1.14
N THR A 82 0.10 0.05 -0.86
CA THR A 82 1.40 -0.53 -1.22
C THR A 82 1.23 -1.44 -2.44
N LEU A 83 1.94 -1.10 -3.51
CA LEU A 83 1.87 -1.78 -4.79
C LEU A 83 3.00 -2.81 -4.89
N PRO A 84 2.69 -4.10 -5.11
CA PRO A 84 3.71 -5.11 -5.34
C PRO A 84 4.30 -4.97 -6.75
N MET A 85 5.50 -5.54 -6.95
CA MET A 85 6.20 -5.54 -8.25
C MET A 85 5.36 -6.07 -9.43
N ASN A 86 4.48 -7.03 -9.15
CA ASN A 86 3.63 -7.70 -10.13
C ASN A 86 2.22 -7.09 -10.20
N TYR A 87 2.00 -5.89 -9.66
CA TYR A 87 0.77 -5.14 -9.85
C TYR A 87 0.47 -4.95 -11.36
N PRO A 88 -0.78 -5.15 -11.83
CA PRO A 88 -2.01 -5.45 -11.06
C PRO A 88 -2.31 -6.95 -10.89
N ALA A 89 -1.44 -7.86 -11.33
CA ALA A 89 -1.68 -9.30 -11.25
C ALA A 89 -1.85 -9.77 -9.79
N CYS A 90 -1.12 -9.15 -8.86
CA CYS A 90 -1.45 -9.21 -7.43
C CYS A 90 -2.15 -7.92 -6.97
N PRO A 91 -3.12 -8.06 -6.05
CA PRO A 91 -3.77 -6.91 -5.44
C PRO A 91 -2.77 -6.05 -4.65
N PRO A 92 -3.01 -4.74 -4.57
CA PRO A 92 -2.29 -3.90 -3.63
C PRO A 92 -2.71 -4.24 -2.20
N SER A 93 -1.82 -4.00 -1.23
CA SER A 93 -2.20 -3.96 0.19
C SER A 93 -2.59 -2.54 0.58
N ILE A 94 -3.53 -2.42 1.52
CA ILE A 94 -4.00 -1.13 2.04
C ILE A 94 -3.82 -1.05 3.55
N ALA A 95 -3.60 0.16 4.05
CA ALA A 95 -3.60 0.49 5.46
C ALA A 95 -4.23 1.87 5.67
N ALA A 96 -4.93 2.04 6.80
CA ALA A 96 -5.53 3.29 7.21
C ALA A 96 -5.82 3.26 8.72
N ASP A 97 -5.91 4.42 9.35
CA ASP A 97 -6.40 4.57 10.72
C ASP A 97 -7.93 4.38 10.72
N VAL A 98 -8.39 3.13 10.65
CA VAL A 98 -9.79 2.74 10.72
C VAL A 98 -9.91 1.46 11.55
N PRO A 99 -11.08 1.15 12.16
CA PRO A 99 -11.19 0.04 13.11
C PRO A 99 -10.93 -1.32 12.46
N TYR A 100 -11.32 -1.46 11.19
CA TYR A 100 -10.99 -2.60 10.34
C TYR A 100 -11.00 -2.16 8.88
N LEU A 101 -10.28 -2.87 8.02
CA LEU A 101 -10.18 -2.57 6.58
C LEU A 101 -11.22 -3.35 5.77
N PRO A 102 -11.69 -2.82 4.62
CA PRO A 102 -12.57 -3.56 3.75
C PRO A 102 -11.83 -4.74 3.10
N LYS A 103 -12.56 -5.81 2.80
CA LYS A 103 -12.05 -6.88 1.95
C LYS A 103 -12.04 -6.39 0.50
N LEU A 104 -10.85 -6.02 0.03
CA LEU A 104 -10.65 -5.50 -1.32
C LEU A 104 -11.09 -6.53 -2.39
N GLN A 105 -12.07 -6.15 -3.20
CA GLN A 105 -12.44 -6.85 -4.42
C GLN A 105 -11.47 -6.43 -5.53
N TRP A 106 -10.73 -7.39 -6.07
CA TRP A 106 -9.64 -7.12 -7.00
C TRP A 106 -9.62 -8.07 -8.20
N SER A 107 -9.22 -7.54 -9.34
CA SER A 107 -8.96 -8.26 -10.60
C SER A 107 -7.78 -7.59 -11.32
N GLU A 108 -7.19 -8.25 -12.33
CA GLU A 108 -6.08 -7.66 -13.10
C GLU A 108 -6.52 -6.42 -13.92
N SER A 109 -7.82 -6.26 -14.15
CA SER A 109 -8.41 -5.06 -14.76
C SER A 109 -8.66 -3.92 -13.77
N SER A 110 -8.59 -4.19 -12.46
CA SER A 110 -8.78 -3.18 -11.41
C SER A 110 -7.62 -2.17 -11.38
N ARG A 111 -7.90 -1.00 -10.81
CA ARG A 111 -7.02 0.17 -10.76
C ARG A 111 -7.10 0.86 -9.40
N LEU A 112 -6.22 1.82 -9.15
CA LEU A 112 -6.21 2.63 -7.92
C LEU A 112 -7.56 3.28 -7.59
N LYS A 113 -8.30 3.77 -8.61
CA LYS A 113 -9.64 4.33 -8.39
C LYS A 113 -10.61 3.35 -7.75
N ASP A 114 -10.51 2.05 -8.07
CA ASP A 114 -11.41 1.03 -7.55
C ASP A 114 -11.12 0.76 -6.08
N VAL A 115 -9.84 0.85 -5.67
CA VAL A 115 -9.43 0.81 -4.26
C VAL A 115 -10.02 2.00 -3.50
N LEU A 116 -9.91 3.20 -4.07
CA LEU A 116 -10.43 4.42 -3.44
C LEU A 116 -11.95 4.41 -3.32
N CYS A 117 -12.68 3.97 -4.36
CA CYS A 117 -14.13 3.82 -4.30
C CYS A 117 -14.55 2.81 -3.24
N GLN A 118 -13.90 1.64 -3.18
CA GLN A 118 -14.21 0.64 -2.14
C GLN A 118 -13.92 1.15 -0.74
N PHE A 119 -12.81 1.88 -0.55
CA PHE A 119 -12.51 2.51 0.73
C PHE A 119 -13.53 3.58 1.09
N GLN A 120 -13.97 4.43 0.15
CA GLN A 120 -15.03 5.42 0.39
C GLN A 120 -16.35 4.77 0.84
N GLU A 121 -16.79 3.69 0.19
CA GLU A 121 -17.99 2.95 0.64
C GLU A 121 -17.80 2.35 2.03
N HIS A 122 -16.59 1.85 2.34
CA HIS A 122 -16.26 1.35 3.66
C HIS A 122 -16.32 2.44 4.74
N LEU A 123 -15.87 3.66 4.45
CA LEU A 123 -15.99 4.79 5.36
C LEU A 123 -17.46 5.10 5.69
N LYS A 124 -18.41 4.81 4.80
CA LYS A 124 -19.86 4.97 5.08
C LYS A 124 -20.35 3.94 6.10
N VAL A 125 -19.90 2.69 5.98
CA VAL A 125 -20.23 1.62 6.93
C VAL A 125 -19.74 1.94 8.34
N LEU A 126 -18.59 2.62 8.45
CA LEU A 126 -17.99 3.00 9.73
C LEU A 126 -18.60 4.26 10.38
N GLN A 127 -19.56 4.93 9.73
CA GLN A 127 -20.15 6.17 10.26
C GLN A 127 -20.87 5.98 11.59
N ASP A 128 -21.65 4.90 11.72
CA ASP A 128 -22.37 4.60 12.95
C ASP A 128 -21.40 4.39 14.10
N TYR A 129 -20.31 3.69 13.84
CA TYR A 129 -19.26 3.45 14.84
C TYR A 129 -18.65 4.76 15.34
N TRP A 130 -18.16 5.60 14.43
CA TRP A 130 -17.56 6.86 14.85
C TRP A 130 -18.56 7.82 15.50
N SER A 131 -19.83 7.77 15.10
CA SER A 131 -20.88 8.56 15.75
C SER A 131 -21.10 8.13 17.20
N THR A 132 -21.02 6.83 17.49
CA THR A 132 -21.06 6.32 18.87
C THR A 132 -19.84 6.73 19.68
N MET A 133 -18.64 6.63 19.11
CA MET A 133 -17.40 7.08 19.77
C MET A 133 -17.46 8.58 20.09
N ASP A 134 -17.86 9.41 19.11
CA ASP A 134 -18.04 10.85 19.31
C ASP A 134 -19.10 11.16 20.38
N GLY A 135 -20.14 10.32 20.49
CA GLY A 135 -21.16 10.43 21.54
C GLY A 135 -20.60 10.17 22.93
N ILE A 136 -19.77 9.14 23.08
CA ILE A 136 -19.05 8.81 24.32
C ILE A 136 -18.12 9.96 24.71
N ASP A 137 -17.30 10.44 23.78
CA ASP A 137 -16.34 11.53 24.02
C ASP A 137 -17.02 12.84 24.44
N LYS A 138 -18.21 13.12 23.92
CA LYS A 138 -18.98 14.32 24.27
C LYS A 138 -19.73 14.19 25.59
N ALA A 139 -20.18 12.98 25.94
CA ALA A 139 -21.07 12.76 27.08
C ALA A 139 -20.34 12.37 28.37
N LEU A 140 -19.18 11.71 28.26
CA LEU A 140 -18.48 11.10 29.40
C LEU A 140 -17.12 11.74 29.64
N TRP A 141 -16.63 11.64 30.88
CA TRP A 141 -15.27 12.06 31.21
C TRP A 141 -14.28 11.00 30.75
N VAL A 142 -13.88 11.06 29.48
CA VAL A 142 -12.82 10.24 28.91
C VAL A 142 -11.46 10.74 29.39
N VAL A 143 -10.70 9.85 30.01
CA VAL A 143 -9.36 10.11 30.56
C VAL A 143 -8.27 9.58 29.64
N ASP A 144 -8.57 8.54 28.87
CA ASP A 144 -7.68 7.93 27.87
C ASP A 144 -8.53 7.35 26.74
N PRO A 145 -8.19 7.56 25.45
CA PRO A 145 -7.02 8.28 24.93
C PRO A 145 -7.06 9.81 25.13
N THR A 146 -5.91 10.45 25.28
CA THR A 146 -5.81 11.93 25.25
C THR A 146 -6.01 12.52 23.85
N LYS A 147 -5.77 11.72 22.80
CA LYS A 147 -6.04 12.02 21.40
C LYS A 147 -6.61 10.76 20.72
N PRO A 148 -7.93 10.63 20.59
CA PRO A 148 -8.52 9.47 19.94
C PRO A 148 -8.09 9.39 18.48
N THR A 149 -7.84 8.16 18.02
CA THR A 149 -7.63 7.84 16.60
C THR A 149 -8.87 7.16 16.06
N TYR A 150 -9.07 7.18 14.74
CA TYR A 150 -10.27 6.60 14.13
C TYR A 150 -10.32 5.07 14.21
N ALA A 151 -9.17 4.40 14.41
CA ALA A 151 -9.10 2.96 14.66
C ALA A 151 -9.40 2.55 16.11
N MET A 152 -9.40 3.48 17.06
CA MET A 152 -9.45 3.15 18.47
C MET A 152 -10.87 2.74 18.92
N SER A 153 -10.97 1.59 19.58
CA SER A 153 -12.23 0.97 20.04
C SER A 153 -12.41 0.91 21.55
N HIS A 154 -11.51 1.50 22.33
CA HIS A 154 -11.60 1.47 23.79
C HIS A 154 -11.44 2.87 24.39
N HIS A 155 -12.16 3.15 25.48
CA HIS A 155 -12.11 4.42 26.20
C HIS A 155 -12.06 4.17 27.70
N ARG A 156 -11.16 4.87 28.41
CA ARG A 156 -11.11 4.87 29.87
C ARG A 156 -11.91 6.05 30.40
N ILE A 157 -13.00 5.77 31.10
CA ILE A 157 -13.95 6.76 31.60
C ILE A 157 -13.80 6.91 33.11
N ALA A 158 -13.74 8.14 33.60
CA ALA A 158 -13.75 8.43 35.04
C ALA A 158 -15.17 8.32 35.61
N LEU A 159 -15.28 7.61 36.74
CA LEU A 159 -16.51 7.50 37.52
C LEU A 159 -16.50 8.44 38.75
N GLY A 160 -15.32 8.96 39.14
CA GLY A 160 -15.09 9.75 40.36
C GLY A 160 -14.17 9.00 41.34
N ASP A 161 -13.59 9.72 42.31
CA ASP A 161 -12.75 9.15 43.39
C ASP A 161 -11.67 8.16 42.91
N ASP A 162 -10.91 8.54 41.87
CA ASP A 162 -9.88 7.70 41.23
C ASP A 162 -10.39 6.33 40.73
N CYS A 163 -11.70 6.21 40.50
CA CYS A 163 -12.35 5.05 39.91
C CYS A 163 -12.56 5.25 38.40
N TYR A 164 -12.21 4.22 37.62
CA TYR A 164 -12.28 4.25 36.17
C TYR A 164 -12.91 2.96 35.64
N ILE A 165 -13.62 3.07 34.52
CA ILE A 165 -14.05 1.93 33.71
C ILE A 165 -13.34 1.98 32.36
N LEU A 166 -12.87 0.81 31.89
CA LEU A 166 -12.41 0.65 30.52
C LEU A 166 -13.58 0.10 29.71
N LEU A 167 -13.99 0.84 28.70
CA LEU A 167 -15.10 0.52 27.83
C LEU A 167 -14.58 0.04 26.48
N HIS A 168 -15.02 -1.12 26.01
CA HIS A 168 -14.74 -1.62 24.66
C HIS A 168 -15.99 -1.58 23.79
N VAL A 169 -15.93 -0.84 22.69
CA VAL A 169 -17.03 -0.72 21.72
C VAL A 169 -16.82 -1.69 20.58
N ASP A 170 -17.83 -2.53 20.30
CA ASP A 170 -17.82 -3.42 19.13
C ASP A 170 -17.89 -2.58 17.85
N THR A 171 -16.84 -2.67 17.03
CA THR A 171 -16.71 -1.91 15.79
C THR A 171 -17.72 -2.28 14.70
N HIS A 172 -18.30 -3.48 14.76
CA HIS A 172 -19.34 -3.97 13.86
C HIS A 172 -20.75 -3.76 14.43
N LYS A 173 -20.87 -3.59 15.76
CA LYS A 173 -22.14 -3.37 16.47
C LYS A 173 -21.98 -2.25 17.51
N PRO A 174 -21.72 -1.01 17.09
CA PRO A 174 -21.37 0.06 18.02
C PRO A 174 -22.45 0.37 19.05
N ASN A 175 -23.71 0.02 18.78
CA ASN A 175 -24.84 0.25 19.67
C ASN A 175 -25.19 -0.96 20.56
N SER A 176 -24.42 -2.06 20.51
CA SER A 176 -24.61 -3.16 21.46
C SER A 176 -24.03 -2.80 22.83
N LEU A 177 -24.36 -3.60 23.85
CA LEU A 177 -23.74 -3.45 25.16
C LEU A 177 -22.20 -3.59 24.99
N PRO A 178 -21.42 -2.58 25.40
CA PRO A 178 -19.97 -2.63 25.36
C PRO A 178 -19.43 -3.57 26.45
N GLU A 179 -18.22 -4.09 26.23
CA GLU A 179 -17.49 -4.94 27.18
C GLU A 179 -16.62 -4.12 28.14
#